data_AF-A0A959APJ9-F1
#
_entry.id   AF-A0A959APJ9-F1
#
_cell.length_a   1.000
_cell.length_b   1.000
_cell.length_c   1.000
_cell.angle_alpha   90.00
_cell.angle_beta   90.00
_cell.angle_gamma   90.00
#
_symmetry.space_group_name_H-M   'P 1'
#
loop_
_entity.id
_entity.type
_entity.pdbx_description
1 polymer ?
#
loop_
_entity_poly.entity_id
_entity_poly.type
_entity_poly.pdbx_seq_one_letter_code
_entity_poly.pdbx_strand_id
1 'polypeptide(L)'
;MKPTDIKDPEYFHKVVDCQYACPAHTPVPEYIRLIAAERYTEAYMINWESNVFPGVLGRTCDRPCEPACRRGRVEEEPVAICRLKRVAADYKGNVKSLMPQLPFPKNGKKIALIGGGPASLTVARDLAPLGYEIHLYDEQEAGGGM
;
A
#
# COMPACT_ATOMS: atom_id res chain seq x y z
N MET A 1 -11.74 8.55 -32.17
CA MET A 1 -11.53 8.20 -30.74
C MET A 1 -12.76 7.47 -30.26
N LYS A 2 -12.65 6.32 -29.59
CA LYS A 2 -13.84 5.66 -29.03
C LYS A 2 -14.41 6.52 -27.88
N PRO A 3 -15.74 6.68 -27.76
CA PRO A 3 -16.35 7.35 -26.62
C PRO A 3 -15.94 6.70 -25.30
N THR A 4 -15.87 7.50 -24.25
CA THR A 4 -15.68 7.04 -22.86
C THR A 4 -16.87 6.21 -22.44
N ASP A 5 -16.66 4.97 -22.00
CA ASP A 5 -17.74 4.12 -21.48
C ASP A 5 -17.87 4.33 -19.98
N ILE A 6 -18.75 5.25 -19.59
CA ILE A 6 -19.05 5.55 -18.19
C ILE A 6 -19.95 4.51 -17.51
N LYS A 7 -20.45 3.51 -18.24
CA LYS A 7 -21.30 2.45 -17.68
C LYS A 7 -20.47 1.32 -17.06
N ASP A 8 -19.19 1.24 -17.43
CA ASP A 8 -18.24 0.27 -16.89
C ASP A 8 -17.35 0.92 -15.81
N PRO A 9 -17.48 0.58 -14.53
CA PRO A 9 -16.62 1.08 -13.46
C PRO A 9 -15.12 0.84 -13.74
N GLU A 10 -14.78 -0.26 -14.43
CA GLU A 10 -13.39 -0.58 -14.78
C GLU A 10 -12.76 0.48 -15.68
N TYR A 11 -13.56 1.20 -16.47
CA TYR A 11 -13.08 2.30 -17.27
C TYR A 11 -12.36 3.34 -16.40
N PHE A 12 -12.97 3.73 -15.26
CA PHE A 12 -12.40 4.74 -14.38
C PHE A 12 -11.14 4.26 -13.65
N HIS A 13 -11.08 2.97 -13.28
CA HIS A 13 -9.89 2.38 -12.68
C HIS A 13 -8.72 2.29 -13.67
N LYS A 14 -9.00 1.96 -14.94
CA LYS A 14 -7.98 1.86 -15.99
C LYS A 14 -7.41 3.20 -16.44
N VAL A 15 -8.11 4.33 -16.22
CA VAL A 15 -7.63 5.67 -16.61
C VAL A 15 -6.30 6.04 -15.92
N VAL A 16 -5.99 5.42 -14.77
CA VAL A 16 -4.73 5.58 -14.04
C VAL A 16 -3.87 4.33 -14.20
N ASP A 17 -3.20 4.21 -15.35
CA ASP A 17 -2.43 3.02 -15.75
C ASP A 17 -1.44 2.52 -14.67
N CYS A 18 -0.73 3.42 -13.98
CA CYS A 18 0.22 3.04 -12.95
C CYS A 18 -0.44 2.47 -11.68
N GLN A 19 -1.65 2.93 -11.34
CA GLN A 19 -2.43 2.39 -10.22
C GLN A 19 -3.08 1.07 -10.61
N TYR A 20 -3.61 0.98 -11.83
CA TYR A 20 -4.19 -0.26 -12.37
C TYR A 20 -3.14 -1.39 -12.48
N ALA A 21 -1.92 -1.06 -12.88
CA ALA A 21 -0.82 -2.02 -12.97
C ALA A 21 -0.25 -2.45 -11.60
N CYS A 22 -0.58 -1.75 -10.51
CA CYS A 22 -0.14 -2.14 -9.17
C CYS A 22 -1.08 -3.23 -8.63
N PRO A 23 -0.57 -4.40 -8.20
CA PRO A 23 -1.42 -5.45 -7.62
C PRO A 23 -2.22 -5.02 -6.38
N ALA A 24 -1.69 -4.04 -5.64
CA ALA A 24 -2.34 -3.47 -4.46
C ALA A 24 -3.25 -2.28 -4.80
N HIS A 25 -3.37 -1.89 -6.07
CA HIS A 25 -4.13 -0.72 -6.53
C HIS A 25 -3.84 0.59 -5.75
N THR A 26 -2.60 0.74 -5.29
CA THR A 26 -2.19 1.88 -4.47
C THR A 26 -2.42 3.21 -5.22
N PRO A 27 -2.89 4.27 -4.55
CA PRO A 27 -3.22 5.55 -5.20
C PRO A 27 -1.95 6.34 -5.58
N VAL A 28 -1.24 5.86 -6.61
CA VAL A 28 0.05 6.40 -7.09
C VAL A 28 0.03 7.92 -7.29
N PRO A 29 -0.93 8.51 -8.01
CA PRO A 29 -0.92 9.94 -8.25
C PRO A 29 -1.16 10.77 -6.99
N GLU A 30 -1.83 10.22 -5.98
CA GLU A 30 -2.18 10.94 -4.76
C GLU A 30 -0.97 11.11 -3.85
N TYR A 31 -0.30 10.02 -3.47
CA TYR A 31 0.86 10.15 -2.59
C TYR A 31 2.03 10.85 -3.28
N ILE A 32 2.17 10.78 -4.61
CA ILE A 32 3.20 11.54 -5.33
C ILE A 32 2.98 13.05 -5.21
N ARG A 33 1.72 13.52 -5.27
CA ARG A 33 1.41 14.94 -5.05
C ARG A 33 1.74 15.38 -3.63
N LEU A 34 1.48 14.52 -2.65
CA LEU A 34 1.84 14.79 -1.26
C LEU A 34 3.36 14.85 -1.06
N ILE A 35 4.13 13.95 -1.70
CA ILE A 35 5.60 14.00 -1.71
C ILE A 35 6.10 15.30 -2.33
N ALA A 36 5.52 15.73 -3.46
CA ALA A 36 5.90 16.99 -4.11
C ALA A 36 5.60 18.22 -3.25
N ALA A 37 4.63 18.13 -2.34
CA ALA A 37 4.30 19.15 -1.34
C ALA A 37 5.06 18.96 -0.01
N GLU A 38 6.08 18.07 0.03
CA GLU A 38 6.87 17.73 1.22
C GLU A 38 6.04 17.16 2.40
N ARG A 39 4.80 16.71 2.12
CA ARG A 39 3.88 16.08 3.08
C ARG A 39 4.13 14.57 3.17
N TYR A 40 5.36 14.20 3.56
CA TYR A 40 5.83 12.81 3.53
C TYR A 40 5.03 11.86 4.44
N THR A 41 4.65 12.33 5.64
CA THR A 41 3.86 11.54 6.59
C THR A 41 2.52 11.13 5.99
N GLU A 42 1.84 12.07 5.33
CA GLU A 42 0.54 11.84 4.72
C GLU A 42 0.67 10.97 3.47
N ALA A 43 1.69 11.22 2.64
CA ALA A 43 2.03 10.34 1.52
C ALA A 43 2.26 8.89 1.96
N TYR A 44 2.97 8.69 3.08
CA TYR A 44 3.18 7.38 3.66
C TYR A 44 1.87 6.73 4.11
N MET A 45 0.99 7.48 4.78
CA MET A 45 -0.30 6.96 5.25
C MET A 45 -1.22 6.58 4.09
N ILE A 46 -1.28 7.39 3.04
CA ILE A 46 -2.03 7.07 1.81
C ILE A 46 -1.54 5.77 1.17
N ASN A 47 -0.22 5.54 1.12
CA ASN A 47 0.31 4.27 0.62
C ASN A 47 0.04 3.12 1.60
N TRP A 48 0.07 3.38 2.91
CA TRP A 48 -0.17 2.40 3.97
C TRP A 48 -1.58 1.82 3.95
N GLU A 49 -2.57 2.57 3.45
CA GLU A 49 -3.94 2.08 3.30
C GLU A 49 -4.03 0.83 2.42
N SER A 50 -3.32 0.84 1.28
CA SER A 50 -3.32 -0.27 0.33
C SER A 50 -2.18 -1.27 0.55
N ASN A 51 -1.07 -0.83 1.14
CA ASN A 51 0.12 -1.65 1.36
C ASN A 51 0.58 -1.55 2.81
N VAL A 52 0.45 -2.62 3.59
CA VAL A 52 0.82 -2.62 5.02
C VAL A 52 2.32 -2.37 5.27
N PHE A 53 3.18 -2.54 4.24
CA PHE A 53 4.63 -2.34 4.31
C PHE A 53 5.18 -1.34 3.27
N PRO A 54 4.79 -0.04 3.29
CA PRO A 54 5.23 0.92 2.28
C PRO A 54 6.75 1.06 2.20
N GLY A 55 7.44 1.00 3.34
CA GLY A 55 8.89 1.15 3.43
C GLY A 55 9.68 -0.02 2.85
N VAL A 56 9.14 -1.25 2.98
CA VAL A 56 9.71 -2.46 2.37
C VAL A 56 9.50 -2.40 0.86
N LEU A 57 8.27 -2.13 0.42
CA LEU A 57 7.94 -2.05 -1.01
C LEU A 57 8.70 -0.93 -1.74
N GLY A 58 9.00 0.19 -1.08
CA GLY A 58 9.88 1.22 -1.66
C GLY A 58 11.31 0.76 -1.93
N ARG A 59 11.70 -0.43 -1.46
CA ARG A 59 13.04 -1.00 -1.62
C ARG A 59 13.04 -2.26 -2.48
N THR A 60 12.02 -3.11 -2.36
CA THR A 60 12.02 -4.45 -2.97
C THR A 60 10.98 -4.64 -4.08
N CYS A 61 10.07 -3.70 -4.30
CA CYS A 61 9.01 -3.87 -5.30
C CYS A 61 9.56 -4.04 -6.73
N ASP A 62 8.96 -4.96 -7.49
CA ASP A 62 9.24 -5.24 -8.91
C ASP A 62 8.77 -4.14 -9.89
N ARG A 63 8.06 -3.14 -9.37
CA ARG A 63 7.67 -1.91 -10.07
C ARG A 63 6.82 -2.10 -11.34
N PRO A 64 5.78 -2.96 -11.34
CA PRO A 64 4.90 -3.11 -12.51
C PRO A 64 4.20 -1.79 -12.93
N CYS A 65 4.09 -0.85 -12.00
CA CYS A 65 3.52 0.48 -12.21
C CYS A 65 4.41 1.43 -13.04
N GLU A 66 5.73 1.23 -13.09
CA GLU A 66 6.65 2.14 -13.81
C GLU A 66 6.58 1.94 -15.34
N PRO A 67 6.62 0.70 -15.89
CA PRO A 67 6.40 0.48 -17.31
C PRO A 67 5.02 0.92 -17.82
N ALA A 68 4.00 0.86 -16.95
CA ALA A 68 2.64 1.31 -17.27
C ALA A 68 2.48 2.85 -17.17
N CYS A 69 3.48 3.57 -16.65
CA CYS A 69 3.35 4.99 -16.36
C CYS A 69 3.12 5.80 -17.64
N ARG A 70 2.02 6.56 -17.68
CA ARG A 70 1.67 7.45 -18.79
C ARG A 70 2.74 8.49 -19.11
N ARG A 71 3.61 8.84 -18.16
CA ARG A 71 4.68 9.81 -18.36
C ARG A 71 5.68 9.34 -19.42
N GLY A 72 5.90 8.03 -19.56
CA GLY A 72 6.75 7.45 -20.62
C GLY A 72 6.17 7.58 -22.04
N ARG A 73 4.96 8.14 -22.20
CA ARG A 73 4.40 8.49 -23.52
C ARG A 73 4.88 9.85 -24.03
N VAL A 74 5.40 10.69 -23.14
CA VAL A 74 5.79 12.08 -23.44
C VAL A 74 7.23 12.40 -23.02
N GLU A 75 7.80 11.63 -22.10
CA GLU A 75 9.20 11.70 -21.68
C GLU A 75 9.93 10.39 -21.98
N GLU A 76 11.26 10.42 -21.98
CA GLU A 76 12.11 9.22 -22.18
C GLU A 76 11.96 8.20 -21.05
N GLU A 77 11.85 8.66 -19.80
CA GLU A 77 11.77 7.78 -18.62
C GLU A 77 10.42 7.90 -17.89
N PRO A 78 9.88 6.79 -17.34
CA PRO A 78 8.72 6.83 -16.47
C PRO A 78 9.06 7.47 -15.12
N VAL A 79 8.02 7.82 -14.36
CA VAL A 79 8.21 8.28 -12.97
C VAL A 79 8.80 7.13 -12.15
N ALA A 80 9.85 7.40 -11.37
CA ALA A 80 10.48 6.46 -10.43
C ALA A 80 9.61 6.23 -9.17
N ILE A 81 8.41 5.68 -9.37
CA ILE A 81 7.37 5.50 -8.36
C ILE A 81 7.88 4.74 -7.14
N CYS A 82 8.64 3.65 -7.33
CA CYS A 82 9.15 2.84 -6.22
C CYS A 82 10.10 3.66 -5.33
N ARG A 83 10.97 4.46 -5.93
CA ARG A 83 11.89 5.34 -5.18
C ARG A 83 11.14 6.44 -4.43
N LEU A 84 10.06 6.98 -5.01
CA LEU A 84 9.20 7.95 -4.31
C LEU A 84 8.51 7.34 -3.09
N LYS A 85 8.06 6.07 -3.16
CA LYS A 85 7.55 5.36 -1.98
C LYS A 85 8.60 5.26 -0.87
N ARG A 86 9.85 4.98 -1.24
CA ARG A 86 10.98 5.00 -0.29
C ARG A 86 11.18 6.38 0.33
N VAL A 87 11.16 7.45 -0.46
CA VAL A 87 11.26 8.83 0.06
C VAL A 87 10.17 9.10 1.10
N ALA A 88 8.90 8.78 0.80
CA ALA A 88 7.83 8.95 1.78
C ALA A 88 8.08 8.15 3.06
N ALA A 89 8.59 6.91 2.96
CA ALA A 89 8.90 6.09 4.13
C ALA A 89 10.12 6.59 4.94
N ASP A 90 11.13 7.13 4.27
CA ASP A 90 12.39 7.59 4.88
C ASP A 90 12.23 8.94 5.58
N TYR A 91 11.35 9.83 5.05
CA TYR A 91 11.14 11.18 5.57
C TYR A 91 9.85 11.36 6.39
N LYS A 92 9.02 10.32 6.54
CA LYS A 92 7.81 10.42 7.37
C LYS A 92 8.16 10.75 8.82
N GLY A 93 7.28 11.53 9.46
CA GLY A 93 7.29 11.69 10.90
C GLY A 93 6.79 10.45 11.65
N ASN A 94 6.51 10.63 12.93
CA ASN A 94 5.87 9.59 13.72
C ASN A 94 4.43 9.37 13.25
N VAL A 95 4.11 8.13 12.87
CA VAL A 95 2.78 7.73 12.38
C VAL A 95 1.97 6.98 13.44
N LYS A 96 2.53 6.72 14.63
CA LYS A 96 1.90 5.88 15.64
C LYS A 96 0.49 6.37 16.01
N SER A 97 0.29 7.68 16.10
CA SER A 97 -1.01 8.29 16.41
C SER A 97 -2.00 8.24 15.24
N LEU A 98 -1.54 8.02 14.01
CA LEU A 98 -2.35 7.94 12.80
C LEU A 98 -2.79 6.51 12.50
N MET A 99 -2.17 5.52 13.14
CA MET A 99 -2.53 4.11 12.98
C MET A 99 -3.82 3.78 13.77
N PRO A 100 -4.54 2.71 13.42
CA PRO A 100 -5.61 2.19 14.25
C PRO A 100 -5.13 1.92 15.69
N GLN A 101 -5.83 2.49 16.68
CA GLN A 101 -5.45 2.39 18.09
C GLN A 101 -6.20 1.27 18.82
N LEU A 102 -5.46 0.51 19.61
CA LEU A 102 -6.02 -0.46 20.55
C LEU A 102 -6.59 0.23 21.81
N PRO A 103 -7.56 -0.39 22.52
CA PRO A 103 -8.18 -1.68 22.21
C PRO A 103 -9.32 -1.55 21.18
N PHE A 104 -9.42 -2.53 20.28
CA PHE A 104 -10.58 -2.66 19.39
C PHE A 104 -11.70 -3.44 20.10
N PRO A 105 -12.99 -3.07 19.90
CA PRO A 105 -14.12 -3.83 20.44
C PRO A 105 -14.08 -5.27 19.95
N LYS A 106 -14.13 -6.26 20.85
CA LYS A 106 -14.08 -7.68 20.46
C LYS A 106 -15.36 -8.09 19.75
N ASN A 107 -15.23 -8.81 18.63
CA ASN A 107 -16.36 -9.37 17.89
C ASN A 107 -16.69 -10.83 18.28
N GLY A 108 -15.91 -11.40 19.22
CA GLY A 108 -16.11 -12.76 19.74
C GLY A 108 -15.55 -13.89 18.85
N LYS A 109 -14.95 -13.57 17.70
CA LYS A 109 -14.36 -14.56 16.78
C LYS A 109 -12.85 -14.64 16.96
N LYS A 110 -12.30 -15.85 16.79
CA LYS A 110 -10.87 -16.14 16.87
C LYS A 110 -10.33 -16.56 15.51
N ILE A 111 -9.12 -16.13 15.18
CA ILE A 111 -8.42 -16.51 13.95
C ILE A 111 -7.00 -16.93 14.29
N ALA A 112 -6.58 -18.05 13.72
CA ALA A 112 -5.20 -18.50 13.74
C ALA A 112 -4.53 -18.17 12.40
N LEU A 113 -3.36 -17.55 12.45
CA LEU A 113 -2.50 -17.26 11.32
C LEU A 113 -1.24 -18.11 11.43
N ILE A 114 -0.90 -18.83 10.37
CA ILE A 114 0.30 -19.69 10.32
C ILE A 114 1.34 -19.00 9.42
N GLY A 115 2.53 -18.75 9.98
CA GLY A 115 3.58 -17.93 9.40
C GLY A 115 3.42 -16.44 9.72
N GLY A 116 4.51 -15.80 10.10
CA GLY A 116 4.67 -14.40 10.49
C GLY A 116 5.21 -13.52 9.37
N GLY A 117 5.00 -13.91 8.12
CA GLY A 117 5.37 -13.15 6.93
C GLY A 117 4.38 -12.05 6.56
N PRO A 118 4.64 -11.30 5.46
CA PRO A 118 3.84 -10.15 5.06
C PRO A 118 2.36 -10.48 4.80
N ALA A 119 2.06 -11.69 4.32
CA ALA A 119 0.70 -12.15 4.06
C ALA A 119 -0.14 -12.20 5.35
N SER A 120 0.31 -12.97 6.35
CA SER A 120 -0.38 -13.08 7.64
C SER A 120 -0.42 -11.77 8.39
N LEU A 121 0.66 -10.98 8.37
CA LEU A 121 0.67 -9.67 9.03
C LEU A 121 -0.30 -8.67 8.37
N THR A 122 -0.53 -8.78 7.07
CA THR A 122 -1.55 -7.99 6.36
C THR A 122 -2.95 -8.38 6.84
N VAL A 123 -3.24 -9.68 6.89
CA VAL A 123 -4.52 -10.19 7.43
C VAL A 123 -4.71 -9.76 8.88
N ALA A 124 -3.65 -9.81 9.69
CA ALA A 124 -3.70 -9.38 11.07
C ALA A 124 -4.05 -7.89 11.19
N ARG A 125 -3.41 -7.04 10.39
CA ARG A 125 -3.66 -5.60 10.34
C ARG A 125 -5.10 -5.29 9.95
N ASP A 126 -5.68 -6.01 8.98
CA ASP A 126 -7.04 -5.73 8.50
C ASP A 126 -8.13 -6.24 9.46
N LEU A 127 -7.89 -7.37 10.12
CA LEU A 127 -8.87 -7.98 11.02
C LEU A 127 -8.80 -7.47 12.45
N ALA A 128 -7.66 -6.95 12.91
CA ALA A 128 -7.53 -6.44 14.28
C ALA A 128 -8.51 -5.27 14.56
N PRO A 129 -8.62 -4.23 13.70
CA PRO A 129 -9.60 -3.15 13.88
C PRO A 129 -11.06 -3.62 13.89
N LEU A 130 -11.35 -4.75 13.24
CA LEU A 130 -12.67 -5.38 13.21
C LEU A 130 -12.99 -6.21 14.46
N GLY A 131 -12.08 -6.28 15.43
CA GLY A 131 -12.32 -6.90 16.73
C GLY A 131 -12.03 -8.40 16.82
N TYR A 132 -11.36 -8.98 15.83
CA TYR A 132 -10.98 -10.39 15.87
C TYR A 132 -9.88 -10.64 16.90
N GLU A 133 -9.96 -11.76 17.62
CA GLU A 133 -8.85 -12.26 18.44
C GLU A 133 -7.87 -13.04 17.55
N ILE A 134 -6.67 -12.50 17.37
CA ILE A 134 -5.69 -12.99 16.39
C ILE A 134 -4.57 -13.72 17.12
N HIS A 135 -4.32 -14.96 16.71
CA HIS A 135 -3.22 -15.79 17.18
C HIS A 135 -2.30 -16.07 16.01
N LEU A 136 -1.05 -15.62 16.09
CA LEU A 136 -0.06 -15.83 15.04
C LEU A 136 0.96 -16.86 15.52
N TYR A 137 1.17 -17.89 14.71
CA TYR A 137 2.10 -18.99 14.95
C TYR A 137 3.17 -18.97 13.87
N ASP A 138 4.44 -18.91 14.26
CA ASP A 138 5.57 -19.02 13.35
C ASP A 138 6.53 -20.10 13.89
N GLU A 139 7.27 -20.74 13.00
CA GLU A 139 8.36 -21.66 13.37
C GLU A 139 9.61 -20.90 13.86
N GLN A 140 9.78 -19.66 13.40
CA GLN A 140 10.92 -18.81 13.72
C GLN A 140 10.65 -17.94 14.95
N GLU A 141 11.71 -17.56 15.64
CA GLU A 141 11.63 -16.64 16.78
C GLU A 141 11.25 -15.21 16.35
N ALA A 142 11.73 -14.77 15.18
CA ALA A 142 11.47 -13.45 14.63
C ALA A 142 10.39 -13.51 13.55
N GLY A 143 9.45 -12.56 13.60
CA GLY A 143 8.50 -12.33 12.50
C GLY A 143 9.11 -11.52 11.36
N GLY A 144 8.39 -11.44 10.24
CA GLY A 144 8.79 -10.73 9.03
C GLY A 144 8.81 -11.62 7.79
N GLY A 145 9.07 -12.92 7.97
CA GLY A 145 9.23 -13.86 6.86
C GLY A 145 10.55 -13.67 6.10
N MET A 146 10.54 -14.00 4.80
CA MET A 146 11.68 -13.84 3.86
C MET A 146 11.88 -12.40 3.39
#